data_AF-A0A1Q7WGW5-F1
#
_entry.id   AF-A0A1Q7WGW5-F1
#
_cell.length_a   1.000
_cell.length_b   1.000
_cell.length_c   1.000
_cell.angle_alpha   90.00
_cell.angle_beta   90.00
_cell.angle_gamma   90.00
#
_symmetry.space_group_name_H-M   'P 1'
#
loop_
_entity.id
_entity.type
_entity.pdbx_description
1 polymer ?
#
loop_
_entity_poly.entity_id
_entity_poly.type
_entity_poly.pdbx_seq_one_letter_code
_entity_poly.pdbx_strand_id
1 'polypeptide(L)'
;MAERFAEVDAATHEVAELWKRDGASGAVGRRAGRVVGVLLGTPWVDEGRTAHYTVVPAPDAALVDAWFRLGFGQQHVHGLCPAAAPPAVAPAGFLIRRATRDDIPVLAGLDLVLPEHQALSPVFSAGQIPTIEEALDEWTEGIDDPADATFVAERDGVVVGSAVGCPVEKSRMHAGLARPEDAGFLGFAAVRPDAQGHGIGTALGRAVMGWIAGSGYRAAVTDWRATNLLSSRTWPRLGFRPSFLRLHRVVGF
;
A
#
# COMPACT_ATOMS: atom_id res chain seq x y z
N MET A 1 11.48 -4.62 -0.85
CA MET A 1 12.55 -5.09 -1.76
C MET A 1 13.77 -5.34 -0.90
N ALA A 2 14.52 -6.43 -1.07
CA ALA A 2 15.73 -6.61 -0.27
C ALA A 2 16.71 -5.45 -0.54
N GLU A 3 17.40 -4.97 0.50
CA GLU A 3 18.31 -3.81 0.47
C GLU A 3 19.34 -3.90 -0.67
N ARG A 4 19.80 -5.12 -0.96
CA ARG A 4 20.75 -5.45 -2.04
C ARG A 4 20.31 -5.06 -3.45
N PHE A 5 19.01 -4.88 -3.70
CA PHE A 5 18.51 -4.47 -5.01
C PHE A 5 18.42 -2.95 -5.17
N ALA A 6 18.72 -2.17 -4.11
CA ALA A 6 18.88 -0.72 -4.19
C ALA A 6 20.30 -0.31 -4.65
N GLU A 7 21.28 -1.20 -4.49
CA GLU A 7 22.64 -1.01 -4.98
C GLU A 7 22.77 -1.53 -6.42
N VAL A 8 23.08 -0.62 -7.36
CA VAL A 8 23.12 -0.94 -8.80
C VAL A 8 24.13 -2.03 -9.11
N ASP A 9 25.30 -2.02 -8.48
CA ASP A 9 26.36 -2.99 -8.75
C ASP A 9 25.99 -4.39 -8.22
N ALA A 10 25.43 -4.46 -7.01
CA ALA A 10 24.94 -5.72 -6.43
C ALA A 10 23.78 -6.30 -7.25
N ALA A 11 22.81 -5.47 -7.64
CA ALA A 11 21.71 -5.87 -8.50
C ALA A 11 22.19 -6.37 -9.87
N THR A 12 23.17 -5.67 -10.46
CA THR A 12 23.76 -6.05 -11.76
C THR A 12 24.48 -7.39 -11.67
N HIS A 13 25.25 -7.60 -10.60
CA HIS A 13 25.92 -8.88 -10.35
C HIS A 13 24.92 -10.03 -10.18
N GLU A 14 23.86 -9.83 -9.39
CA GLU A 14 22.81 -10.85 -9.19
C GLU A 14 22.09 -11.19 -10.50
N VAL A 15 21.73 -10.20 -11.31
CA VAL A 15 21.13 -10.40 -12.63
C VAL A 15 22.08 -11.19 -13.55
N ALA A 16 23.37 -10.87 -13.54
CA ALA A 16 24.38 -11.57 -14.33
C ALA A 16 24.56 -13.02 -13.90
N GLU A 17 24.58 -13.30 -12.59
CA GLU A 17 24.67 -14.67 -12.05
C GLU A 17 23.40 -15.49 -12.35
N LEU A 18 22.22 -14.88 -12.23
CA LEU A 18 20.96 -15.53 -12.61
C LEU A 18 20.92 -15.89 -14.10
N TRP A 19 21.42 -15.02 -14.98
CA TRP A 19 21.49 -15.28 -16.42
C TRP A 19 22.40 -16.47 -16.78
N LYS A 20 23.44 -16.73 -15.98
CA LYS A 20 24.36 -17.85 -16.20
C LYS A 20 23.76 -19.21 -15.84
N ARG A 21 22.61 -19.28 -15.17
CA ARG A 21 21.98 -20.55 -14.81
C ARG A 21 21.49 -21.30 -16.05
N ASP A 22 21.67 -22.62 -16.05
CA ASP A 22 21.13 -23.47 -17.11
C ASP A 22 19.60 -23.35 -17.16
N GLY A 23 19.08 -23.20 -18.38
CA GLY A 23 17.64 -22.97 -18.60
C GLY A 23 17.16 -21.55 -18.29
N ALA A 24 18.06 -20.61 -18.00
CA ALA A 24 17.71 -19.20 -17.91
C ALA A 24 17.17 -18.67 -19.24
N SER A 25 16.09 -17.91 -19.15
CA SER A 25 15.47 -17.16 -20.24
C SER A 25 15.18 -15.75 -19.75
N GLY A 26 14.94 -14.82 -20.67
CA GLY A 26 14.63 -13.46 -20.25
C GLY A 26 14.31 -12.52 -21.38
N ALA A 27 13.83 -11.34 -20.99
CA ALA A 27 13.55 -10.22 -21.88
C ALA A 27 14.07 -8.94 -21.25
N VAL A 28 14.60 -8.03 -22.08
CA VAL A 28 15.03 -6.69 -21.64
C VAL A 28 14.03 -5.67 -22.16
N GLY A 29 13.37 -4.97 -21.24
CA GLY A 29 12.56 -3.81 -21.55
C GLY A 29 13.46 -2.63 -21.89
N ARG A 30 13.28 -2.05 -23.09
CA ARG A 30 13.98 -0.82 -23.50
C ARG A 30 12.98 0.30 -23.76
N ARG A 31 13.32 1.51 -23.31
CA ARG A 31 12.57 2.75 -23.60
C ARG A 31 13.54 3.83 -24.08
N ALA A 32 13.29 4.39 -25.27
CA ALA A 32 14.17 5.37 -25.90
C ALA A 32 15.67 4.95 -25.89
N GLY A 33 15.94 3.67 -26.16
CA GLY A 33 17.30 3.11 -26.16
C GLY A 33 17.89 2.76 -24.80
N ARG A 34 17.25 3.14 -23.68
CA ARG A 34 17.71 2.81 -22.31
C ARG A 34 17.02 1.55 -21.79
N VAL A 35 17.76 0.70 -21.08
CA VAL A 35 17.16 -0.43 -20.35
C VAL A 35 16.33 0.12 -19.20
N VAL A 36 15.06 -0.25 -19.15
CA VAL A 36 14.11 0.14 -18.10
C VAL A 36 13.65 -1.03 -17.24
N GLY A 37 14.03 -2.25 -17.61
CA GLY A 37 13.77 -3.45 -16.83
C GLY A 37 14.30 -4.69 -17.51
N VAL A 38 14.46 -5.75 -16.74
CA VAL A 38 14.78 -7.10 -17.23
C VAL A 38 13.80 -8.06 -16.58
N LEU A 39 13.18 -8.92 -17.38
CA LEU A 39 12.52 -10.12 -16.91
C LEU A 39 13.51 -11.27 -17.08
N LEU A 40 13.86 -11.93 -15.99
CA LEU A 40 14.62 -13.18 -16.01
C LEU A 40 13.71 -14.30 -15.52
N GLY A 41 13.71 -15.41 -16.24
CA GLY A 41 13.11 -16.68 -15.84
C GLY A 41 14.20 -17.73 -15.77
N THR A 42 14.59 -18.12 -14.56
CA THR A 42 15.38 -19.35 -14.32
C THR A 42 14.40 -20.48 -13.96
N PRO A 43 14.81 -21.75 -13.82
CA PRO A 43 13.91 -22.87 -13.48
C PRO A 43 13.39 -22.82 -12.02
N TRP A 44 12.93 -21.66 -11.56
CA TRP A 44 12.31 -21.41 -10.27
C TRP A 44 11.09 -22.27 -10.00
N VAL A 45 10.40 -22.70 -11.06
CA VAL A 45 9.25 -23.61 -10.95
C VAL A 45 9.71 -24.97 -10.42
N ASP A 46 10.84 -25.49 -10.89
CA ASP A 46 11.42 -26.76 -10.40
C ASP A 46 11.91 -26.64 -8.95
N GLU A 47 12.18 -25.42 -8.49
CA GLU A 47 12.51 -25.09 -7.09
C GLU A 47 11.27 -24.81 -6.21
N GLY A 48 10.04 -24.99 -6.73
CA GLY A 48 8.79 -24.74 -6.00
C GLY A 48 8.40 -23.26 -5.86
N ARG A 49 9.10 -22.35 -6.55
CA ARG A 49 8.81 -20.90 -6.54
C ARG A 49 7.82 -20.56 -7.65
N THR A 50 6.54 -20.83 -7.38
CA THR A 50 5.43 -20.76 -8.35
C THR A 50 4.73 -19.40 -8.42
N ALA A 51 4.78 -18.60 -7.35
CA ALA A 51 4.18 -17.26 -7.32
C ALA A 51 5.17 -16.19 -7.77
N HIS A 52 4.90 -15.55 -8.91
CA HIS A 52 5.77 -14.55 -9.52
C HIS A 52 5.15 -13.16 -9.39
N TYR A 53 5.99 -12.17 -9.09
CA TYR A 53 5.57 -10.79 -8.87
C TYR A 53 6.46 -9.82 -9.63
N THR A 54 5.89 -8.70 -10.07
CA THR A 54 6.62 -7.58 -10.67
C THR A 54 5.96 -6.27 -10.28
N VAL A 55 6.74 -5.19 -10.22
CA VAL A 55 6.25 -3.83 -9.96
C VAL A 55 6.57 -2.96 -11.17
N VAL A 56 5.54 -2.36 -11.77
CA VAL A 56 5.66 -1.63 -13.04
C VAL A 56 5.04 -0.24 -12.94
N PRO A 57 5.60 0.78 -13.63
CA PRO A 57 4.99 2.11 -13.69
C PRO A 57 3.59 2.02 -14.30
N ALA A 58 2.57 2.43 -13.54
CA ALA A 58 1.18 2.38 -13.98
C ALA A 58 0.89 3.22 -15.25
N PRO A 59 1.53 4.38 -15.46
CA PRO A 59 1.31 5.17 -16.69
C PRO A 59 1.88 4.54 -17.97
N ASP A 60 2.75 3.52 -17.88
CA ASP A 60 3.35 2.87 -19.05
C ASP A 60 2.44 1.73 -19.54
N ALA A 61 1.36 2.10 -20.25
CA ALA A 61 0.33 1.15 -20.69
C ALA A 61 0.88 0.00 -21.55
N ALA A 62 1.88 0.28 -22.41
CA ALA A 62 2.50 -0.73 -23.25
C ALA A 62 3.30 -1.76 -22.43
N LEU A 63 4.02 -1.30 -21.40
CA LEU A 63 4.72 -2.19 -20.48
C LEU A 63 3.73 -3.04 -19.67
N VAL A 64 2.67 -2.43 -19.12
CA VAL A 64 1.62 -3.13 -18.37
C VAL A 64 0.97 -4.23 -19.22
N ASP A 65 0.59 -3.89 -20.46
CA ASP A 65 0.01 -4.82 -21.44
C ASP A 65 0.97 -5.96 -21.83
N ALA A 66 2.27 -5.68 -21.92
CA ALA A 66 3.29 -6.72 -22.14
C ALA A 66 3.31 -7.75 -20.99
N TRP A 67 3.14 -7.32 -19.74
CA TRP A 67 3.05 -8.24 -18.59
C TRP A 67 1.73 -9.02 -18.56
N PHE A 68 0.60 -8.40 -18.95
CA PHE A 68 -0.68 -9.10 -19.09
C PHE A 68 -0.59 -10.26 -20.10
N ARG A 69 0.09 -10.06 -21.24
CA ARG A 69 0.36 -11.14 -22.22
C ARG A 69 1.17 -12.30 -21.66
N LEU A 70 1.94 -12.09 -20.59
CA LEU A 70 2.69 -13.13 -19.89
C LEU A 70 1.88 -13.81 -18.77
N GLY A 71 0.58 -13.55 -18.69
CA GLY A 71 -0.34 -14.15 -17.72
C GLY A 71 -0.35 -13.46 -16.35
N PHE A 72 0.29 -12.30 -16.19
CA PHE A 72 0.21 -11.54 -14.95
C PHE A 72 -1.13 -10.82 -14.81
N GLY A 73 -1.74 -10.86 -13.64
CA GLY A 73 -2.90 -10.07 -13.24
C GLY A 73 -2.52 -8.91 -12.31
N GLN A 74 -3.39 -7.90 -12.22
CA GLN A 74 -3.18 -6.78 -11.29
C GLN A 74 -3.53 -7.20 -9.85
N GLN A 75 -2.58 -7.07 -8.92
CA GLN A 75 -2.79 -7.44 -7.52
C GLN A 75 -2.87 -6.22 -6.60
N HIS A 76 -1.94 -5.27 -6.76
CA HIS A 76 -1.78 -4.14 -5.86
C HIS A 76 -1.59 -2.84 -6.64
N VAL A 77 -2.07 -1.74 -6.09
CA VAL A 77 -1.90 -0.39 -6.64
C VAL A 77 -1.11 0.44 -5.65
N HIS A 78 -0.14 1.20 -6.14
CA HIS A 78 0.53 2.25 -5.39
C HIS A 78 -0.02 3.57 -5.91
N GLY A 79 -0.56 4.38 -5.01
CA GLY A 79 -1.17 5.66 -5.33
C GLY A 79 -0.27 6.81 -4.90
N LEU A 80 -0.26 7.85 -5.72
CA LEU A 80 0.44 9.09 -5.43
C LEU A 80 -0.46 10.28 -5.72
N CYS A 81 -0.41 11.29 -4.85
CA CYS A 81 -0.94 12.61 -5.15
C CYS A 81 -0.07 13.72 -4.53
N PRO A 82 -0.14 14.96 -5.03
CA PRO A 82 0.45 16.10 -4.36
C PRO A 82 -0.06 16.22 -2.92
N ALA A 83 0.80 16.65 -2.00
CA ALA A 83 0.41 16.95 -0.62
C ALA A 83 -0.41 18.25 -0.59
N ALA A 84 -1.65 18.16 -1.04
CA ALA A 84 -2.62 19.22 -1.02
C ALA A 84 -3.98 18.59 -0.76
N ALA A 85 -4.61 18.94 0.36
CA ALA A 85 -5.97 18.51 0.64
C ALA A 85 -6.84 19.69 1.09
N PRO A 86 -8.09 19.77 0.61
CA PRO A 86 -9.07 20.61 1.26
C PRO A 86 -9.27 20.11 2.71
N PRO A 87 -9.67 21.00 3.63
CA PRO A 87 -9.89 20.64 5.03
C PRO A 87 -10.81 19.42 5.15
N ALA A 88 -10.52 18.55 6.11
CA ALA A 88 -11.43 17.48 6.46
C ALA A 88 -12.74 18.09 6.99
N VAL A 89 -13.86 17.71 6.38
CA VAL A 89 -15.20 18.05 6.87
C VAL A 89 -15.80 16.77 7.38
N ALA A 90 -16.11 16.74 8.68
CA ALA A 90 -16.77 15.60 9.29
C ALA A 90 -18.19 15.46 8.73
N PRO A 91 -18.65 14.25 8.37
CA PRO A 91 -20.05 14.02 8.05
C PRO A 91 -20.95 14.35 9.24
N ALA A 92 -22.21 14.69 8.98
CA ALA A 92 -23.17 14.99 10.05
C ALA A 92 -23.29 13.82 11.04
N GLY A 93 -23.22 14.12 12.34
CA GLY A 93 -23.27 13.11 13.40
C GLY A 93 -21.94 12.42 13.70
N PHE A 94 -20.83 12.85 13.08
CA PHE A 94 -19.50 12.32 13.34
C PHE A 94 -18.53 13.42 13.76
N LEU A 95 -17.58 13.06 14.63
CA LEU A 95 -16.43 13.87 14.99
C LEU A 95 -15.17 13.25 14.40
N ILE A 96 -14.32 14.06 13.75
CA ILE A 96 -12.98 13.65 13.34
C ILE A 96 -11.97 14.34 14.25
N ARG A 97 -11.16 13.56 14.97
CA ARG A 97 -10.17 14.09 15.92
C ARG A 97 -8.89 13.25 15.94
N ARG A 98 -7.85 13.78 16.60
CA ARG A 98 -6.67 12.99 16.96
C ARG A 98 -7.07 11.86 17.91
N ALA A 99 -6.45 10.71 17.73
CA ALA A 99 -6.53 9.63 18.70
C ALA A 99 -5.85 10.04 20.02
N THR A 100 -6.33 9.48 21.12
CA THR A 100 -5.71 9.54 22.44
C THR A 100 -5.44 8.12 22.94
N ARG A 101 -4.68 7.98 24.04
CA ARG A 101 -4.44 6.69 24.69
C ARG A 101 -5.73 5.96 25.10
N ASP A 102 -6.80 6.70 25.39
CA ASP A 102 -8.09 6.11 25.75
C ASP A 102 -8.74 5.37 24.57
N ASP A 103 -8.33 5.67 23.33
CA ASP A 103 -8.82 5.00 22.13
C ASP A 103 -8.11 3.65 21.85
N ILE A 104 -6.99 3.34 22.53
CA ILE A 104 -6.17 2.14 22.27
C ILE A 104 -7.01 0.85 22.19
N PRO A 105 -7.92 0.55 23.14
CA PRO A 105 -8.70 -0.68 23.06
C PRO A 105 -9.58 -0.77 21.81
N VAL A 106 -10.06 0.38 21.31
CA VAL A 106 -10.88 0.43 20.09
C VAL A 106 -10.01 0.38 18.84
N LEU A 107 -8.84 1.03 18.85
CA LEU A 107 -7.86 1.01 17.77
C LEU A 107 -7.34 -0.41 17.52
N ALA A 108 -6.99 -1.15 18.57
CA ALA A 108 -6.59 -2.55 18.47
C ALA A 108 -7.66 -3.40 17.80
N GLY A 109 -8.95 -3.17 18.12
CA GLY A 109 -10.06 -3.83 17.42
C GLY A 109 -10.24 -3.40 15.97
N LEU A 110 -9.88 -2.15 15.61
CA LEU A 110 -9.95 -1.65 14.24
C LEU A 110 -8.87 -2.25 13.33
N ASP A 111 -7.72 -2.65 13.88
CA ASP A 111 -6.63 -3.26 13.10
C ASP A 111 -7.05 -4.58 12.44
N LEU A 112 -8.01 -5.28 13.02
CA LEU A 112 -8.55 -6.53 12.48
C LEU A 112 -9.48 -6.28 11.28
N VAL A 113 -10.13 -5.12 11.21
CA VAL A 113 -11.18 -4.83 10.21
C VAL A 113 -10.64 -4.90 8.78
N LEU A 114 -9.45 -4.35 8.53
CA LEU A 114 -8.85 -4.36 7.20
C LEU A 114 -8.45 -5.78 6.73
N PRO A 115 -7.66 -6.56 7.49
CA PRO A 115 -7.26 -7.90 7.05
C PRO A 115 -8.47 -8.86 7.01
N GLU A 116 -9.45 -8.75 7.90
CA GLU A 116 -10.72 -9.49 7.81
C GLU A 116 -11.47 -9.17 6.51
N HIS A 117 -11.62 -7.90 6.16
CA HIS A 117 -12.22 -7.49 4.89
C HIS A 117 -11.44 -8.04 3.69
N GLN A 118 -10.11 -8.01 3.77
CA GLN A 118 -9.26 -8.56 2.71
C GLN A 118 -9.28 -10.10 2.65
N ALA A 119 -9.73 -10.81 3.69
CA ALA A 119 -9.94 -12.26 3.66
C ALA A 119 -11.14 -12.65 2.78
N LEU A 120 -12.08 -11.73 2.61
CA LEU A 120 -13.35 -11.98 1.93
C LEU A 120 -13.26 -11.69 0.42
N SER A 121 -14.31 -12.12 -0.30
CA SER A 121 -14.48 -11.81 -1.71
C SER A 121 -14.61 -10.29 -1.95
N PRO A 122 -14.01 -9.73 -3.02
CA PRO A 122 -13.23 -10.41 -4.05
C PRO A 122 -11.71 -10.36 -3.82
N VAL A 123 -11.25 -10.15 -2.58
CA VAL A 123 -9.84 -9.85 -2.28
C VAL A 123 -9.01 -11.11 -2.00
N PHE A 124 -9.45 -11.95 -1.08
CA PHE A 124 -8.77 -13.20 -0.67
C PHE A 124 -7.26 -13.03 -0.38
N SER A 125 -6.89 -11.97 0.34
CA SER A 125 -5.49 -11.59 0.57
C SER A 125 -5.27 -10.91 1.93
N ALA A 126 -5.86 -11.48 2.99
CA ALA A 126 -5.81 -10.97 4.37
C ALA A 126 -4.40 -10.69 4.91
N GLY A 127 -3.39 -11.44 4.43
CA GLY A 127 -2.09 -11.48 5.10
C GLY A 127 -2.21 -12.20 6.45
N GLN A 128 -1.38 -11.80 7.42
CA GLN A 128 -1.49 -12.26 8.80
C GLN A 128 -2.48 -11.35 9.54
N ILE A 129 -3.49 -11.94 10.18
CA ILE A 129 -4.41 -11.22 11.06
C ILE A 129 -3.76 -11.22 12.45
N PRO A 130 -3.47 -10.04 13.05
CA PRO A 130 -2.91 -9.97 14.39
C PRO A 130 -3.95 -10.45 15.42
N THR A 131 -3.47 -10.95 16.55
CA THR A 131 -4.31 -11.12 17.73
C THR A 131 -4.62 -9.77 18.36
N ILE A 132 -5.70 -9.69 19.14
CA ILE A 132 -6.04 -8.45 19.86
C ILE A 132 -4.95 -8.07 20.86
N GLU A 133 -4.29 -9.04 21.49
CA GLU A 133 -3.18 -8.79 22.43
C GLU A 133 -1.99 -8.15 21.72
N GLU A 134 -1.55 -8.73 20.59
CA GLU A 134 -0.48 -8.15 19.77
C GLU A 134 -0.83 -6.72 19.31
N ALA A 135 -2.08 -6.48 18.87
CA ALA A 135 -2.51 -5.15 18.45
C ALA A 135 -2.54 -4.15 19.63
N LEU A 136 -2.93 -4.57 20.83
CA LEU A 136 -2.90 -3.72 22.02
C LEU A 136 -1.48 -3.32 22.41
N ASP A 137 -0.54 -4.26 22.35
CA ASP A 137 0.87 -4.01 22.65
C ASP A 137 1.46 -3.03 21.62
N GLU A 138 1.24 -3.27 20.33
CA GLU A 138 1.70 -2.39 19.24
C GLU A 138 1.16 -0.95 19.40
N TRP A 139 -0.13 -0.79 19.70
CA TRP A 139 -0.71 0.54 19.94
C TRP A 139 -0.19 1.22 21.20
N THR A 140 0.02 0.46 22.27
CA THR A 140 0.54 0.99 23.54
C THR A 140 1.96 1.54 23.37
N GLU A 141 2.78 0.87 22.55
CA GLU A 141 4.13 1.32 22.24
C GLU A 141 4.16 2.48 21.23
N GLY A 142 3.26 2.46 20.23
CA GLY A 142 3.36 3.34 19.05
C GLY A 142 2.49 4.58 19.03
N ILE A 143 1.42 4.68 19.84
CA ILE A 143 0.41 5.75 19.68
C ILE A 143 0.95 7.18 19.84
N ASP A 144 2.02 7.34 20.62
CA ASP A 144 2.65 8.64 20.90
C ASP A 144 3.88 8.91 20.01
N ASP A 145 4.16 8.09 19.01
CA ASP A 145 5.25 8.34 18.07
C ASP A 145 5.01 9.70 17.35
N PRO A 146 5.90 10.68 17.52
CA PRO A 146 5.72 12.01 16.93
C PRO A 146 5.80 11.99 15.40
N ALA A 147 6.37 10.95 14.79
CA ALA A 147 6.39 10.77 13.35
C ALA A 147 5.01 10.36 12.79
N ASP A 148 4.13 9.82 13.64
CA ASP A 148 2.86 9.23 13.22
C ASP A 148 1.65 10.09 13.57
N ALA A 149 0.59 9.84 12.82
CA ALA A 149 -0.61 10.62 12.87
C ALA A 149 -1.87 9.79 12.79
N THR A 150 -2.37 9.40 13.96
CA THR A 150 -3.62 8.66 14.09
C THR A 150 -4.81 9.61 14.27
N PHE A 151 -5.79 9.46 13.39
CA PHE A 151 -7.08 10.14 13.45
C PHE A 151 -8.19 9.12 13.65
N VAL A 152 -9.16 9.45 14.49
CA VAL A 152 -10.35 8.64 14.73
C VAL A 152 -11.62 9.35 14.27
N ALA A 153 -12.59 8.54 13.86
CA ALA A 153 -13.95 8.97 13.63
C ALA A 153 -14.82 8.46 14.77
N GLU A 154 -15.51 9.38 15.45
CA GLU A 154 -16.33 9.10 16.61
C GLU A 154 -17.81 9.41 16.30
N ARG A 155 -18.69 8.56 16.79
CA ARG A 155 -20.15 8.73 16.74
C ARG A 155 -20.71 8.43 18.12
N ASP A 156 -21.47 9.36 18.68
CA ASP A 156 -22.14 9.20 19.98
C ASP A 156 -21.19 8.74 21.10
N GLY A 157 -19.95 9.26 21.12
CA GLY A 157 -18.92 8.89 22.10
C GLY A 157 -18.14 7.62 21.78
N VAL A 158 -18.44 6.93 20.67
CA VAL A 158 -17.81 5.66 20.29
C VAL A 158 -16.98 5.83 19.01
N VAL A 159 -15.71 5.42 19.06
CA VAL A 159 -14.85 5.36 17.87
C VAL A 159 -15.30 4.24 16.94
N VAL A 160 -15.53 4.59 15.68
CA VAL A 160 -16.04 3.69 14.63
C VAL A 160 -15.10 3.56 13.42
N GLY A 161 -14.01 4.31 13.39
CA GLY A 161 -13.00 4.20 12.34
C GLY A 161 -11.72 4.95 12.69
N SER A 162 -10.64 4.59 12.02
CA SER A 162 -9.31 5.15 12.19
C SER A 162 -8.59 5.28 10.87
N ALA A 163 -7.69 6.26 10.76
CA ALA A 163 -6.67 6.32 9.71
C ALA A 163 -5.35 6.84 10.26
N VAL A 164 -4.24 6.32 9.72
CA VAL A 164 -2.88 6.61 10.17
C VAL A 164 -2.07 7.21 9.03
N GLY A 165 -1.46 8.37 9.30
CA GLY A 165 -0.40 8.96 8.48
C GLY A 165 0.97 8.73 9.12
N CYS A 166 2.00 8.47 8.32
CA CYS A 166 3.39 8.36 8.78
C CYS A 166 4.38 8.72 7.65
N PRO A 167 5.71 8.75 7.87
CA PRO A 167 6.67 8.91 6.78
C PRO A 167 6.69 7.68 5.86
N VAL A 168 6.95 7.88 4.56
CA VAL A 168 6.97 6.78 3.58
C VAL A 168 8.01 5.70 3.88
N GLU A 169 9.06 6.03 4.62
CA GLU A 169 10.11 5.12 5.06
C GLU A 169 9.58 3.97 5.92
N LYS A 170 8.45 4.17 6.61
CA LYS A 170 7.76 3.12 7.37
C LYS A 170 6.97 2.15 6.48
N SER A 171 6.74 2.48 5.20
CA SER A 171 6.04 1.60 4.27
C SER A 171 6.92 0.45 3.80
N ARG A 172 6.45 -0.79 3.96
CA ARG A 172 7.10 -1.97 3.37
C ARG A 172 6.79 -2.14 1.87
N MET A 173 5.76 -1.44 1.37
CA MET A 173 5.27 -1.57 -0.01
C MET A 173 5.90 -0.54 -0.95
N HIS A 174 6.20 0.67 -0.46
CA HIS A 174 6.88 1.71 -1.24
C HIS A 174 8.40 1.56 -1.11
N ALA A 175 9.04 0.94 -2.10
CA ALA A 175 10.49 0.75 -2.14
C ALA A 175 11.08 1.00 -3.53
N GLY A 176 12.39 1.29 -3.58
CA GLY A 176 13.09 1.54 -4.84
C GLY A 176 12.46 2.68 -5.64
N LEU A 177 12.29 2.49 -6.95
CA LEU A 177 11.67 3.48 -7.85
C LEU A 177 10.21 3.82 -7.48
N ALA A 178 9.54 2.98 -6.70
CA ALA A 178 8.17 3.20 -6.27
C ALA A 178 8.05 4.00 -4.96
N ARG A 179 9.17 4.41 -4.36
CA ARG A 179 9.21 5.28 -3.18
C ARG A 179 9.61 6.70 -3.59
N PRO A 180 8.69 7.67 -3.58
CA PRO A 180 9.04 9.08 -3.77
C PRO A 180 9.87 9.60 -2.60
N GLU A 181 10.72 10.59 -2.89
CA GLU A 181 11.39 11.38 -1.86
C GLU A 181 10.39 12.31 -1.15
N ASP A 182 10.60 12.54 0.14
CA ASP A 182 9.85 13.50 0.97
C ASP A 182 8.31 13.33 0.89
N ALA A 183 7.85 12.08 1.04
CA ALA A 183 6.42 11.76 0.98
C ALA A 183 5.87 11.30 2.34
N GLY A 184 4.67 11.76 2.66
CA GLY A 184 3.86 11.18 3.72
C GLY A 184 3.10 9.96 3.18
N PHE A 185 2.86 8.98 4.04
CA PHE A 185 2.17 7.74 3.73
C PHE A 185 0.87 7.65 4.53
N LEU A 186 -0.26 7.52 3.85
CA LEU A 186 -1.50 7.05 4.45
C LEU A 186 -1.42 5.53 4.51
N GLY A 187 -0.96 5.02 5.65
CA GLY A 187 -0.56 3.63 5.83
C GLY A 187 -1.66 2.70 6.30
N PHE A 188 -2.67 3.24 6.96
CA PHE A 188 -3.81 2.47 7.42
C PHE A 188 -5.08 3.30 7.36
N ALA A 189 -6.19 2.66 7.02
CA ALA A 189 -7.53 3.20 7.22
C ALA A 189 -8.57 2.09 7.31
N ALA A 190 -9.40 2.15 8.34
CA ALA A 190 -10.51 1.23 8.52
C ALA A 190 -11.72 1.96 9.11
N VAL A 191 -12.90 1.52 8.72
CA VAL A 191 -14.18 1.94 9.30
C VAL A 191 -14.98 0.67 9.54
N ARG A 192 -15.51 0.51 10.76
CA ARG A 192 -16.31 -0.66 11.13
C ARG A 192 -17.45 -0.87 10.12
N PRO A 193 -17.75 -2.12 9.73
CA PRO A 193 -18.75 -2.41 8.70
C PRO A 193 -20.12 -1.74 8.93
N ASP A 194 -20.57 -1.68 10.18
CA ASP A 194 -21.84 -1.07 10.61
C ASP A 194 -21.88 0.46 10.50
N ALA A 195 -20.72 1.12 10.42
CA ALA A 195 -20.59 2.57 10.26
C ALA A 195 -20.26 3.01 8.82
N GLN A 196 -20.05 2.09 7.89
CA GLN A 196 -19.71 2.40 6.49
C GLN A 196 -20.87 3.11 5.74
N GLY A 197 -20.57 3.70 4.60
CA GLY A 197 -21.57 4.37 3.74
C GLY A 197 -21.84 5.85 4.07
N HIS A 198 -21.27 6.39 5.15
CA HIS A 198 -21.51 7.77 5.59
C HIS A 198 -20.40 8.77 5.19
N GLY A 199 -19.44 8.35 4.36
CA GLY A 199 -18.30 9.21 3.95
C GLY A 199 -17.16 9.31 4.98
N ILE A 200 -17.20 8.54 6.06
CA ILE A 200 -16.20 8.55 7.15
C ILE A 200 -14.78 8.30 6.61
N GLY A 201 -14.57 7.28 5.78
CA GLY A 201 -13.25 6.96 5.24
C GLY A 201 -12.66 8.10 4.39
N THR A 202 -13.49 8.86 3.68
CA THR A 202 -13.05 10.07 2.96
C THR A 202 -12.67 11.18 3.93
N ALA A 203 -13.43 11.39 5.01
CA ALA A 203 -13.13 12.40 6.02
C ALA A 203 -11.83 12.08 6.78
N LEU A 204 -11.64 10.83 7.20
CA LEU A 204 -10.40 10.34 7.81
C LEU A 204 -9.20 10.48 6.87
N GLY A 205 -9.35 10.07 5.61
CA GLY A 205 -8.29 10.23 4.62
C GLY A 205 -7.92 11.70 4.39
N ARG A 206 -8.90 12.62 4.36
CA ARG A 206 -8.61 14.07 4.30
C ARG A 206 -7.89 14.58 5.54
N ALA A 207 -8.20 14.06 6.72
CA ALA A 207 -7.50 14.45 7.95
C ALA A 207 -6.01 14.03 7.88
N VAL A 208 -5.73 12.80 7.45
CA VAL A 208 -4.36 12.34 7.20
C VAL A 208 -3.68 13.18 6.14
N MET A 209 -4.34 13.46 5.01
CA MET A 209 -3.78 14.31 3.95
C MET A 209 -3.50 15.74 4.41
N GLY A 210 -4.35 16.31 5.27
CA GLY A 210 -4.14 17.61 5.89
C GLY A 210 -2.92 17.61 6.82
N TRP A 211 -2.73 16.55 7.58
CA TRP A 211 -1.51 16.35 8.36
C TRP A 211 -0.26 16.21 7.47
N ILE A 212 -0.31 15.40 6.41
CA ILE A 212 0.82 15.24 5.47
C ILE A 212 1.24 16.60 4.90
N ALA A 213 0.27 17.41 4.45
CA ALA A 213 0.54 18.76 3.93
C ALA A 213 1.10 19.69 5.02
N GLY A 214 0.54 19.64 6.24
CA GLY A 214 1.01 20.44 7.38
C GLY A 214 2.41 20.07 7.87
N SER A 215 2.84 18.81 7.66
CA SER A 215 4.16 18.30 8.03
C SER A 215 5.26 18.61 7.00
N GLY A 216 4.94 19.32 5.91
CA GLY A 216 5.92 19.78 4.91
C GLY A 216 6.29 18.76 3.84
N TYR A 217 5.63 17.59 3.81
CA TYR A 217 5.82 16.64 2.72
C TYR A 217 5.33 17.20 1.39
N ARG A 218 5.99 16.83 0.28
CA ARG A 218 5.62 17.30 -1.07
C ARG A 218 4.54 16.45 -1.72
N ALA A 219 4.48 15.18 -1.33
CA ALA A 219 3.54 14.21 -1.86
C ALA A 219 2.93 13.37 -0.73
N ALA A 220 1.75 12.83 -1.01
CA ALA A 220 1.18 11.75 -0.24
C ALA A 220 1.17 10.48 -1.09
N VAL A 221 1.48 9.36 -0.44
CA VAL A 221 1.35 8.03 -1.02
C VAL A 221 0.41 7.17 -0.18
N THR A 222 -0.18 6.17 -0.83
CA THR A 222 -0.94 5.11 -0.19
C THR A 222 -0.91 3.90 -1.12
N ASP A 223 -1.31 2.73 -0.64
CA ASP A 223 -1.39 1.54 -1.47
C ASP A 223 -2.61 0.69 -1.10
N TRP A 224 -3.08 -0.12 -2.05
CA TRP A 224 -4.23 -0.98 -1.81
C TRP A 224 -4.26 -2.19 -2.72
N ARG A 225 -4.93 -3.26 -2.27
CA ARG A 225 -5.32 -4.38 -3.12
C ARG A 225 -6.24 -3.87 -4.22
N ALA A 226 -5.93 -4.15 -5.49
CA ALA A 226 -6.75 -3.69 -6.62
C ALA A 226 -8.21 -4.19 -6.51
N THR A 227 -8.39 -5.38 -5.95
CA THR A 227 -9.69 -6.02 -5.69
C THR A 227 -10.39 -5.49 -4.43
N ASN A 228 -9.74 -4.69 -3.59
CA ASN A 228 -10.44 -3.98 -2.51
C ASN A 228 -11.22 -2.79 -3.11
N LEU A 229 -12.47 -3.05 -3.51
CA LEU A 229 -13.31 -2.09 -4.23
C LEU A 229 -13.63 -0.83 -3.42
N LEU A 230 -13.65 -0.91 -2.09
CA LEU A 230 -13.81 0.26 -1.22
C LEU A 230 -12.61 1.19 -1.34
N SER A 231 -11.40 0.65 -1.25
CA SER A 231 -10.15 1.40 -1.44
C SER A 231 -10.00 1.93 -2.86
N SER A 232 -10.26 1.10 -3.88
CA SER A 232 -10.23 1.47 -5.30
C SER A 232 -11.22 2.58 -5.67
N ARG A 233 -12.21 2.84 -4.81
CA ARG A 233 -13.15 3.97 -4.92
C ARG A 233 -12.74 5.17 -4.08
N THR A 234 -12.20 4.95 -2.88
CA THR A 234 -11.96 6.01 -1.89
C THR A 234 -10.70 6.80 -2.24
N TRP A 235 -9.60 6.11 -2.55
CA TRP A 235 -8.32 6.77 -2.80
C TRP A 235 -8.33 7.63 -4.06
N PRO A 236 -8.91 7.20 -5.21
CA PRO A 236 -9.02 8.09 -6.36
C PRO A 236 -9.87 9.34 -6.11
N ARG A 237 -10.91 9.26 -5.26
CA ARG A 237 -11.71 10.45 -4.87
C ARG A 237 -10.95 11.42 -3.99
N LEU A 238 -9.91 10.96 -3.29
CA LEU A 238 -8.98 11.80 -2.54
C LEU A 238 -7.83 12.34 -3.41
N GLY A 239 -7.82 12.04 -4.71
CA GLY A 239 -6.85 12.56 -5.67
C GLY A 239 -5.67 11.63 -5.95
N PHE A 240 -5.57 10.49 -5.26
CA PHE A 240 -4.53 9.49 -5.55
C PHE A 240 -4.67 8.94 -6.96
N ARG A 241 -3.58 8.99 -7.71
CA ARG A 241 -3.45 8.39 -9.03
C ARG A 241 -2.52 7.19 -8.96
N PRO A 242 -2.80 6.08 -9.67
CA PRO A 242 -1.87 4.96 -9.76
C PRO A 242 -0.50 5.43 -10.27
N SER A 243 0.55 5.21 -9.49
CA SER A 243 1.95 5.48 -9.86
C SER A 243 2.65 4.19 -10.28
N PHE A 244 2.46 3.12 -9.51
CA PHE A 244 2.95 1.77 -9.81
C PHE A 244 1.86 0.72 -9.58
N LEU A 245 1.96 -0.39 -10.31
CA LEU A 245 1.15 -1.58 -10.12
C LEU A 245 2.05 -2.74 -9.73
N ARG A 246 1.65 -3.50 -8.70
CA ARG A 246 2.20 -4.84 -8.47
C ARG A 246 1.34 -5.84 -9.23
N LEU A 247 1.95 -6.53 -10.17
CA LEU A 247 1.33 -7.59 -10.94
C LEU A 247 1.79 -8.95 -10.41
N HIS A 248 0.94 -9.97 -10.56
CA HIS A 248 1.15 -11.31 -10.02
C HIS A 248 0.67 -12.38 -10.99
N ARG A 249 1.37 -13.51 -11.06
CA ARG A 249 0.87 -14.77 -11.63
C ARG A 249 1.30 -15.95 -10.76
N VAL A 250 0.53 -17.03 -10.82
CA VAL A 250 0.95 -18.36 -10.34
C VAL A 250 1.23 -19.22 -11.56
N VAL A 251 2.39 -19.89 -11.57
CA VAL A 251 2.82 -20.80 -12.63
C VAL A 251 3.27 -22.12 -12.03
N GLY A 252 3.01 -23.22 -12.72
CA GLY A 252 3.17 -24.58 -12.18
C GLY A 252 1.85 -25.35 -12.24
N PHE A 253 1.92 -26.66 -12.16
CA PHE A 253 0.76 -27.58 -12.18
C PHE A 253 0.27 -27.87 -10.77
#